data_AF-A0A662RVZ4-F1
#
_entry.id   AF-A0A662RVZ4-F1
#
_cell.length_a   1.000
_cell.length_b   1.000
_cell.length_c   1.000
_cell.angle_alpha   90.00
_cell.angle_beta   90.00
_cell.angle_gamma   90.00
#
_symmetry.space_group_name_H-M   'P 1'
#
loop_
_entity.id
_entity.type
_entity.pdbx_description
1 polymer ?
#
loop_
_entity_poly.entity_id
_entity_poly.type
_entity_poly.pdbx_seq_one_letter_code
_entity_poly.pdbx_strand_id
1 'polypeptide(L)'
;MSEAEREREGRLLSALRERFGIEGAPAGLELLTSAKRARLVTREALEFLDVAAVAGVYVARETPFGIHLSIEGAALLGPLAEKNVVEIPEDLVDAWMSGSDIEIGGLPGVEPGPVILRCGEVYLGSGLYDGRRIRNMVSRARRSEPEQEFMDYALRREKEERGEEA
;
A
#
# COMPACT_ATOMS: atom_id res chain seq x y z
N MET A 1 -1.89 23.48 14.12
CA MET A 1 -0.76 23.07 13.27
C MET A 1 0.32 24.13 13.27
N SER A 2 1.54 23.73 13.61
CA SER A 2 2.77 24.50 13.45
C SER A 2 3.12 24.73 11.97
N GLU A 3 3.97 25.71 11.71
CA GLU A 3 4.49 26.01 10.36
C GLU A 3 5.23 24.80 9.76
N ALA A 4 6.02 24.09 10.58
CA ALA A 4 6.74 22.88 10.18
C ALA A 4 5.82 21.71 9.76
N GLU A 5 4.64 21.59 10.38
CA GLU A 5 3.63 20.59 10.00
C GLU A 5 3.02 20.93 8.64
N ARG A 6 2.67 22.21 8.41
CA ARG A 6 2.13 22.68 7.12
C ARG A 6 3.11 22.49 5.96
N GLU A 7 4.39 22.79 6.17
CA GLU A 7 5.41 22.55 5.15
C GLU A 7 5.56 21.07 4.82
N ARG A 8 5.47 20.20 5.83
CA ARG A 8 5.60 18.76 5.65
C ARG A 8 4.41 18.17 4.92
N GLU A 9 3.20 18.60 5.27
CA GLU A 9 1.98 18.27 4.54
C GLU A 9 2.09 18.68 3.07
N GLY A 10 2.53 19.91 2.80
CA GLY A 10 2.76 20.41 1.45
C GLY A 10 3.77 19.57 0.65
N ARG A 11 4.89 19.18 1.27
CA ARG A 11 5.89 18.30 0.62
C ARG A 11 5.30 16.93 0.26
N LEU A 12 4.53 16.33 1.17
CA LEU A 12 3.92 15.03 0.93
C LEU A 12 2.87 15.09 -0.18
N LEU A 13 2.02 16.12 -0.18
CA LEU A 13 1.04 16.35 -1.25
C LEU A 13 1.75 16.57 -2.60
N SER A 14 2.85 17.33 -2.62
CA SER A 14 3.67 17.47 -3.83
C SER A 14 4.19 16.11 -4.31
N ALA A 15 4.71 15.28 -3.40
CA ALA A 15 5.19 13.95 -3.75
C ALA A 15 4.08 13.01 -4.27
N LEU A 16 2.87 13.07 -3.69
CA LEU A 16 1.70 12.31 -4.17
C LEU A 16 1.28 12.78 -5.58
N ARG A 17 1.19 14.09 -5.80
CA ARG A 17 0.86 14.67 -7.11
C ARG A 17 1.91 14.31 -8.15
N GLU A 18 3.17 14.57 -7.86
CA GLU A 18 4.28 14.33 -8.78
C GLU A 18 4.41 12.86 -9.13
N ARG A 19 4.24 11.95 -8.16
CA ARG A 19 4.44 10.52 -8.42
C ARG A 19 3.20 9.83 -8.98
N PHE A 20 2.01 10.15 -8.51
CA PHE A 20 0.80 9.38 -8.81
C PHE A 20 -0.32 10.21 -9.47
N GLY A 21 -0.17 11.54 -9.58
CA GLY A 21 -1.23 12.42 -10.05
C GLY A 21 -2.33 12.67 -9.01
N ILE A 22 -2.09 12.33 -7.74
CA ILE A 22 -3.09 12.49 -6.68
C ILE A 22 -3.07 13.94 -6.20
N GLU A 23 -4.12 14.68 -6.52
CA GLU A 23 -4.25 16.13 -6.22
C GLU A 23 -4.62 16.45 -4.77
N GLY A 24 -5.17 15.48 -4.03
CA GLY A 24 -5.61 15.69 -2.65
C GLY A 24 -6.15 14.43 -1.99
N ALA A 25 -6.68 14.61 -0.78
CA ALA A 25 -7.33 13.54 -0.03
C ALA A 25 -8.72 13.20 -0.62
N PRO A 26 -9.23 11.97 -0.41
CA PRO A 26 -10.60 11.62 -0.75
C PRO A 26 -11.62 12.52 -0.05
N ALA A 27 -12.81 12.68 -0.64
CA ALA A 27 -13.86 13.52 -0.07
C ALA A 27 -14.22 13.10 1.37
N GLY A 28 -14.33 14.08 2.26
CA GLY A 28 -14.62 13.85 3.70
C GLY A 28 -13.41 13.43 4.54
N LEU A 29 -12.24 13.21 3.92
CA LEU A 29 -11.00 12.88 4.62
C LEU A 29 -10.01 14.05 4.57
N GLU A 30 -9.18 14.13 5.59
CA GLU A 30 -8.04 15.04 5.69
C GLU A 30 -6.74 14.25 5.86
N LEU A 31 -5.67 14.76 5.26
CA LEU A 31 -4.35 14.16 5.31
C LEU A 31 -3.53 14.81 6.42
N LEU A 32 -3.27 14.05 7.48
CA LEU A 32 -2.38 14.45 8.56
C LEU A 32 -0.98 13.92 8.33
N THR A 33 0.04 14.72 8.66
CA THR A 33 1.43 14.27 8.60
C THR A 33 2.10 14.31 9.97
N SER A 34 2.87 13.27 10.29
CA SER A 34 3.67 13.18 11.49
C SER A 34 5.01 12.52 11.16
N ALA A 35 6.11 13.23 11.44
CA ALA A 35 7.46 12.79 11.05
C ALA A 35 7.54 12.43 9.55
N LYS A 36 7.82 11.17 9.20
CA LYS A 36 7.86 10.70 7.80
C LYS A 36 6.62 9.91 7.40
N ARG A 37 5.52 10.06 8.13
CA ARG A 37 4.29 9.26 7.97
C ARG A 37 3.12 10.17 7.70
N ALA A 38 2.18 9.66 6.93
CA ALA A 38 0.93 10.30 6.60
C ALA A 38 -0.23 9.42 7.04
N ARG A 39 -1.32 10.06 7.45
CA ARG A 39 -2.54 9.40 7.85
C ARG A 39 -3.75 10.10 7.25
N LEU A 40 -4.78 9.33 6.88
CA LEU A 40 -6.09 9.89 6.57
C LEU A 40 -6.99 9.80 7.79
N VAL A 41 -7.71 10.89 8.05
CA VAL A 41 -8.65 11.01 9.16
C VAL A 41 -9.95 11.64 8.64
N THR A 42 -11.08 11.33 9.25
CA THR A 42 -12.32 12.05 8.97
C THR A 42 -12.30 13.43 9.63
N ARG A 43 -13.01 14.40 9.05
CA ARG A 43 -13.07 15.77 9.60
C ARG A 43 -13.69 15.79 10.99
N GLU A 44 -14.73 15.00 11.19
CA GLU A 44 -15.47 14.90 12.46
C GLU A 44 -14.54 14.40 13.57
N ALA A 45 -13.62 13.48 13.28
CA ALA A 45 -12.70 12.97 14.29
C ALA A 45 -11.71 14.04 14.77
N LEU A 46 -11.40 15.05 13.95
CA LEU A 46 -10.52 16.17 14.34
C LEU A 46 -11.17 17.09 15.37
N GLU A 47 -12.50 17.09 15.52
CA GLU A 47 -13.20 17.91 16.51
C GLU A 47 -12.97 17.42 17.95
N PHE A 48 -12.62 16.13 18.12
CA PHE A 48 -12.54 15.47 19.43
C PHE A 48 -11.16 14.88 19.74
N LEU A 49 -10.27 14.74 18.73
CA LEU A 49 -8.96 14.12 18.90
C LEU A 49 -7.86 15.17 19.06
N ASP A 50 -7.32 15.29 20.28
CA ASP A 50 -6.23 16.22 20.61
C ASP A 50 -4.83 15.67 20.26
N VAL A 51 -4.72 14.78 19.26
CA VAL A 51 -3.48 14.02 19.02
C VAL A 51 -3.08 14.00 17.54
N ALA A 52 -2.28 15.00 17.16
CA ALA A 52 -1.68 15.20 15.85
C ALA A 52 -0.75 14.06 15.35
N ALA A 53 -0.62 12.94 16.05
CA ALA A 53 0.31 11.86 15.68
C ALA A 53 -0.28 10.44 15.61
N VAL A 54 -1.46 10.20 16.19
CA VAL A 54 -2.04 8.84 16.30
C VAL A 54 -3.44 8.73 15.71
N ALA A 55 -4.12 9.84 15.44
CA ALA A 55 -5.43 9.85 14.80
C ALA A 55 -5.34 9.38 13.33
N GLY A 56 -6.30 8.55 12.92
CA GLY A 56 -6.48 8.15 11.53
C GLY A 56 -5.67 6.93 11.06
N VAL A 57 -5.95 6.54 9.82
CA VAL A 57 -5.39 5.38 9.13
C VAL A 57 -4.05 5.75 8.51
N TYR A 58 -2.99 4.99 8.79
CA TYR A 58 -1.69 5.18 8.15
C TYR A 58 -1.78 4.86 6.65
N VAL A 59 -1.49 5.85 5.80
CA VAL A 59 -1.63 5.72 4.34
C VAL A 59 -0.30 5.79 3.59
N ALA A 60 0.67 6.55 4.08
CA ALA A 60 1.91 6.75 3.33
C ALA A 60 3.10 7.01 4.24
N ARG A 61 4.30 6.77 3.71
CA ARG A 61 5.55 7.25 4.28
C ARG A 61 6.50 7.76 3.22
N GLU A 62 7.31 8.72 3.59
CA GLU A 62 8.49 9.10 2.81
C GLU A 62 9.61 8.09 3.04
N THR A 63 10.23 7.66 1.94
CA THR A 63 11.39 6.78 1.93
C THR A 63 12.51 7.40 1.08
N PRO A 64 13.75 6.90 1.17
CA PRO A 64 14.82 7.34 0.27
C PRO A 64 14.52 7.11 -1.22
N PHE A 65 13.56 6.24 -1.55
CA PHE A 65 13.14 5.92 -2.92
C PHE A 65 11.88 6.67 -3.35
N GLY A 66 11.41 7.63 -2.55
CA GLY A 66 10.16 8.36 -2.78
C GLY A 66 9.04 7.93 -1.84
N ILE A 67 7.83 8.35 -2.16
CA ILE A 67 6.64 8.11 -1.34
C ILE A 67 6.11 6.68 -1.53
N HIS A 68 5.88 6.01 -0.41
CA HIS A 68 5.42 4.64 -0.37
C HIS A 68 4.06 4.57 0.34
N LEU A 69 3.08 3.91 -0.27
CA LEU A 69 1.74 3.75 0.31
C LEU A 69 1.66 2.48 1.16
N SER A 70 0.81 2.48 2.18
CA SER A 70 0.36 1.22 2.80
C SER A 70 -0.65 0.53 1.88
N ILE A 71 -1.11 -0.66 2.27
CA ILE A 71 -2.24 -1.32 1.59
C ILE A 71 -3.49 -0.44 1.70
N GLU A 72 -3.79 0.07 2.90
CA GLU A 72 -4.91 0.97 3.12
C GLU A 72 -4.74 2.30 2.37
N GLY A 73 -3.52 2.82 2.30
CA GLY A 73 -3.22 4.03 1.53
C GLY A 73 -3.44 3.83 0.05
N ALA A 74 -3.02 2.70 -0.51
CA ALA A 74 -3.31 2.37 -1.91
C ALA A 74 -4.81 2.19 -2.14
N ALA A 75 -5.54 1.55 -1.22
CA ALA A 75 -6.99 1.41 -1.33
C ALA A 75 -7.74 2.74 -1.28
N LEU A 76 -7.30 3.68 -0.44
CA LEU A 76 -7.97 4.98 -0.26
C LEU A 76 -7.54 6.02 -1.30
N LEU A 77 -6.28 6.01 -1.71
CA LEU A 77 -5.70 7.02 -2.60
C LEU A 77 -5.54 6.53 -4.05
N GLY A 78 -5.40 5.22 -4.25
CA GLY A 78 -5.25 4.62 -5.56
C GLY A 78 -6.39 4.91 -6.55
N PRO A 79 -7.67 5.00 -6.13
CA PRO A 79 -8.76 5.45 -6.99
C PRO A 79 -8.59 6.88 -7.54
N LEU A 80 -7.75 7.70 -6.91
CA LEU A 80 -7.44 9.07 -7.34
C LEU A 80 -6.15 9.16 -8.16
N ALA A 81 -5.44 8.05 -8.35
CA ALA A 81 -4.17 8.04 -9.05
C ALA A 81 -4.36 8.02 -10.56
N GLU A 82 -3.66 8.90 -11.26
CA GLU A 82 -3.72 9.06 -12.72
C GLU A 82 -2.53 8.38 -13.42
N LYS A 83 -1.46 8.07 -12.68
CA LYS A 83 -0.23 7.48 -13.23
C LYS A 83 0.51 6.60 -12.23
N ASN A 84 1.44 5.80 -12.75
CA ASN A 84 2.26 4.85 -11.97
C ASN A 84 1.42 3.85 -11.16
N VAL A 85 0.27 3.48 -11.70
CA VAL A 85 -0.58 2.38 -11.25
C VAL A 85 -0.32 1.18 -12.16
N VAL A 86 0.03 0.04 -11.58
CA VAL A 86 0.35 -1.18 -12.29
C VAL A 86 -0.75 -2.22 -12.06
N GLU A 87 -1.29 -2.73 -13.16
CA GLU A 87 -2.19 -3.88 -13.13
C GLU A 87 -1.37 -5.16 -12.87
N ILE A 88 -1.77 -5.89 -11.85
CA ILE A 88 -1.22 -7.18 -11.49
C ILE A 88 -2.21 -8.25 -11.94
N PRO A 89 -1.77 -9.17 -12.82
CA PRO A 89 -2.54 -10.38 -13.15
C PRO A 89 -2.98 -11.14 -11.89
N GLU A 90 -4.19 -11.68 -11.92
CA GLU A 90 -4.80 -12.39 -10.78
C GLU A 90 -3.92 -13.55 -10.28
N ASP A 91 -3.26 -14.27 -11.19
CA ASP A 91 -2.34 -15.38 -10.88
C ASP A 91 -1.06 -14.94 -10.15
N LEU A 92 -0.76 -13.65 -10.10
CA LEU A 92 0.39 -13.08 -9.38
C LEU A 92 -0.01 -12.41 -8.05
N VAL A 93 -1.30 -12.34 -7.73
CA VAL A 93 -1.79 -11.71 -6.51
C VAL A 93 -1.28 -12.44 -5.27
N ASP A 94 -1.35 -13.76 -5.22
CA ASP A 94 -0.88 -14.53 -4.05
C ASP A 94 0.63 -14.44 -3.88
N ALA A 95 1.38 -14.46 -4.98
CA ALA A 95 2.82 -14.23 -4.95
C ALA A 95 3.14 -12.85 -4.36
N TRP A 96 2.41 -11.81 -4.78
CA TRP A 96 2.57 -10.47 -4.23
C TRP A 96 2.20 -10.40 -2.75
N MET A 97 1.02 -10.91 -2.38
CA MET A 97 0.50 -10.82 -1.02
C MET A 97 1.29 -11.67 -0.02
N SER A 98 1.92 -12.76 -0.47
CA SER A 98 2.87 -13.56 0.34
C SER A 98 4.27 -12.92 0.46
N GLY A 99 4.51 -11.80 -0.23
CA GLY A 99 5.74 -11.03 -0.10
C GLY A 99 6.79 -11.27 -1.19
N SER A 100 6.43 -11.91 -2.30
CA SER A 100 7.34 -12.14 -3.44
C SER A 100 7.43 -10.90 -4.34
N ASP A 101 8.62 -10.69 -4.92
CA ASP A 101 8.82 -9.73 -6.00
C ASP A 101 8.12 -10.23 -7.28
N ILE A 102 7.70 -9.31 -8.14
CA ILE A 102 7.10 -9.65 -9.44
C ILE A 102 8.03 -9.26 -10.58
N GLU A 103 8.37 -10.23 -11.44
CA GLU A 103 8.98 -10.00 -12.74
C GLU A 103 7.89 -9.67 -13.76
N ILE A 104 7.87 -8.44 -14.26
CA ILE A 104 6.82 -7.96 -15.18
C ILE A 104 7.37 -7.37 -16.48
N GLY A 105 8.69 -7.21 -16.57
CA GLY A 105 9.35 -6.59 -17.71
C GLY A 105 9.11 -5.08 -17.77
N GLY A 106 9.37 -4.51 -18.94
CA GLY A 106 9.16 -3.09 -19.20
C GLY A 106 7.68 -2.76 -19.37
N LEU A 107 7.14 -1.92 -18.50
CA LEU A 107 5.78 -1.40 -18.54
C LEU A 107 5.73 -0.03 -19.25
N PRO A 108 5.09 0.08 -20.44
CA PRO A 108 4.95 1.36 -21.14
C PRO A 108 4.19 2.39 -20.30
N GLY A 109 4.72 3.62 -20.23
CA GLY A 109 4.08 4.71 -19.49
C GLY A 109 4.20 4.63 -17.96
N VAL A 110 4.89 3.62 -17.43
CA VAL A 110 5.19 3.50 -15.99
C VAL A 110 6.65 3.86 -15.75
N GLU A 111 6.86 4.85 -14.88
CA GLU A 111 8.19 5.32 -14.52
C GLU A 111 8.83 4.41 -13.46
N PRO A 112 10.14 4.14 -13.50
CA PRO A 112 10.86 3.53 -12.38
C PRO A 112 10.64 4.32 -11.08
N GLY A 113 10.55 3.61 -9.96
CA GLY A 113 10.25 4.18 -8.64
C GLY A 113 9.01 3.55 -7.98
N PRO A 114 8.42 4.20 -6.97
CA PRO A 114 7.25 3.71 -6.27
C PRO A 114 6.04 3.55 -7.20
N VAL A 115 5.38 2.41 -7.19
CA VAL A 115 4.17 2.16 -7.99
C VAL A 115 3.04 1.70 -7.09
N ILE A 116 1.80 2.01 -7.46
CA ILE A 116 0.60 1.45 -6.84
C ILE A 116 0.28 0.16 -7.59
N LEU A 117 0.00 -0.93 -6.88
CA LEU A 117 -0.39 -2.20 -7.48
C LEU A 117 -1.89 -2.39 -7.32
N ARG A 118 -2.57 -2.83 -8.38
CA ARG A 118 -3.99 -3.19 -8.34
C ARG A 118 -4.27 -4.46 -9.15
N CYS A 119 -5.32 -5.17 -8.80
CA CYS A 119 -5.91 -6.26 -9.58
C CYS A 119 -7.40 -6.00 -9.69
N GLY A 120 -7.87 -5.63 -10.89
CA GLY A 120 -9.21 -5.11 -11.10
C GLY A 120 -9.48 -3.87 -10.25
N GLU A 121 -10.50 -3.95 -9.39
CA GLU A 121 -10.90 -2.87 -8.48
C GLU A 121 -10.17 -2.92 -7.12
N VAL A 122 -9.31 -3.92 -6.89
CA VAL A 122 -8.64 -4.13 -5.60
C VAL A 122 -7.23 -3.57 -5.65
N TYR A 123 -6.92 -2.67 -4.72
CA TYR A 123 -5.58 -2.11 -4.55
C TYR A 123 -4.77 -2.92 -3.55
N LEU A 124 -3.58 -3.35 -3.97
CA LEU A 124 -2.73 -4.34 -3.28
C LEU A 124 -1.57 -3.69 -2.51
N GLY A 125 -1.59 -2.37 -2.35
CA GLY A 125 -0.51 -1.58 -1.76
C GLY A 125 0.41 -0.95 -2.80
N SER A 126 1.67 -0.76 -2.42
CA SER A 126 2.70 -0.23 -3.31
C SER A 126 3.96 -1.08 -3.33
N GLY A 127 4.74 -0.93 -4.40
CA GLY A 127 6.01 -1.59 -4.62
C GLY A 127 7.03 -0.64 -5.23
N LEU A 128 8.25 -1.15 -5.44
CA LEU A 128 9.32 -0.37 -6.05
C LEU A 128 9.72 -0.99 -7.38
N TYR A 129 9.30 -0.35 -8.47
CA TYR A 129 9.57 -0.77 -9.83
C TYR A 129 10.94 -0.24 -10.31
N ASP A 130 11.76 -1.10 -10.91
CA ASP A 130 13.09 -0.73 -11.42
C ASP A 130 13.19 -0.64 -12.95
N GLY A 131 12.09 -0.82 -13.67
CA GLY A 131 12.06 -0.93 -15.13
C GLY A 131 11.93 -2.37 -15.65
N ARG A 132 12.00 -3.37 -14.76
CA ARG A 132 11.85 -4.79 -15.11
C ARG A 132 11.09 -5.59 -14.04
N ARG A 133 11.36 -5.30 -12.78
CA ARG A 133 10.81 -6.00 -11.62
C ARG A 133 10.16 -5.00 -10.67
N ILE A 134 9.09 -5.43 -10.00
CA ILE A 134 8.50 -4.73 -8.88
C ILE A 134 8.92 -5.42 -7.59
N ARG A 135 9.72 -4.73 -6.78
CA ARG A 135 10.12 -5.21 -5.46
C ARG A 135 8.96 -5.13 -4.48
N ASN A 136 8.78 -6.21 -3.73
CA ASN A 136 7.74 -6.31 -2.74
C ASN A 136 8.00 -5.41 -1.54
N MET A 137 6.96 -4.68 -1.13
CA MET A 137 7.01 -3.81 0.04
C MET A 137 5.85 -4.04 1.00
N VAL A 138 5.11 -5.14 0.83
CA VAL A 138 4.14 -5.64 1.80
C VAL A 138 4.88 -6.00 3.08
N SER A 139 4.50 -5.34 4.18
CA SER A 139 5.12 -5.58 5.48
C SER A 139 4.91 -7.04 5.89
N ARG A 140 5.94 -7.66 6.49
CA ARG A 140 5.90 -9.08 6.89
C ARG A 140 4.66 -9.47 7.69
N ALA A 141 4.21 -8.62 8.61
CA ALA A 141 3.02 -8.85 9.44
C ALA A 141 1.67 -8.81 8.69
N ARG A 142 1.68 -8.45 7.40
CA ARG A 142 0.51 -8.35 6.53
C ARG A 142 0.56 -9.32 5.35
N ARG A 143 1.57 -10.17 5.31
CA ARG A 143 1.69 -11.15 4.24
C ARG A 143 0.69 -12.27 4.50
N SER A 144 0.05 -12.74 3.44
CA SER A 144 -0.68 -14.00 3.51
C SER A 144 0.32 -15.13 3.69
N GLU A 145 -0.10 -16.19 4.38
CA GLU A 145 0.55 -17.48 4.23
C GLU A 145 0.37 -17.90 2.76
N PRO A 146 1.39 -18.45 2.10
CA PRO A 146 1.26 -18.97 0.74
C PRO A 146 0.08 -19.97 0.70
N GLU A 147 -0.82 -19.84 -0.28
CA GLU A 147 -2.03 -20.66 -0.38
C GLU A 147 -1.71 -22.16 -0.33
N GLN A 148 -0.62 -22.59 -0.99
CA GLN A 148 -0.16 -23.97 -0.96
C GLN A 148 0.21 -24.45 0.46
N GLU A 149 0.84 -23.62 1.28
CA GLU A 149 1.19 -24.00 2.66
C GLU A 149 -0.06 -24.09 3.54
N PHE A 150 -1.05 -23.22 3.33
CA PHE A 150 -2.34 -23.31 4.01
C PHE A 150 -3.11 -24.58 3.59
N MET A 151 -3.14 -24.89 2.29
CA MET A 151 -3.76 -26.11 1.77
C MET A 151 -3.06 -27.37 2.29
N ASP A 152 -1.73 -27.39 2.30
CA ASP A 152 -0.94 -28.48 2.86
C ASP A 152 -1.20 -28.64 4.37
N TYR A 153 -1.33 -27.54 5.12
CA TYR A 153 -1.71 -27.56 6.53
C TYR A 153 -3.13 -28.09 6.74
N ALA A 154 -4.12 -27.63 5.96
CA ALA A 154 -5.50 -28.07 6.04
C ALA A 154 -5.63 -29.57 5.72
N LEU A 155 -4.90 -30.05 4.69
CA LEU A 155 -4.84 -31.46 4.34
C LEU A 155 -4.17 -32.30 5.43
N ARG A 156 -3.11 -31.81 6.07
CA ARG A 156 -2.49 -32.48 7.24
C ARG A 156 -3.46 -32.55 8.40
N ARG A 157 -4.17 -31.46 8.72
CA ARG A 157 -5.20 -31.41 9.76
C ARG A 157 -6.34 -32.40 9.49
N GLU A 158 -6.85 -32.47 8.27
CA GLU A 158 -7.89 -33.45 7.91
C GLU A 158 -7.39 -34.89 8.06
N LYS A 159 -6.15 -35.19 7.66
CA LYS A 159 -5.55 -36.52 7.85
C LYS A 159 -5.39 -36.88 9.33
N GLU A 160 -4.92 -35.95 10.15
CA GLU A 160 -4.81 -36.09 11.61
C GLU A 160 -6.19 -36.35 12.26
N GLU A 161 -7.21 -35.59 11.87
CA GLU A 161 -8.59 -35.77 12.36
C GLU A 161 -9.21 -37.11 11.93
N ARG A 162 -8.79 -37.64 10.78
CA ARG A 162 -9.22 -38.96 10.26
C ARG A 162 -8.40 -40.13 10.83
N GLY A 163 -7.39 -39.86 11.65
CA GLY A 163 -6.52 -40.88 12.22
C GLY A 163 -5.63 -41.58 11.19
N GLU A 164 -5.40 -40.95 10.05
CA GLU A 164 -4.49 -41.43 9.01
C GLU A 164 -3.09 -40.86 9.33
N GLU A 165 -2.23 -41.67 9.96
CA GLU A 165 -0.83 -41.27 10.22
C GLU A 165 -0.10 -40.95 8.91
N ALA A 166 0.77 -39.94 8.98
CA ALA A 166 1.48 -39.30 7.86
C ALA A 166 2.40 -40.23 7.06
#